data_AF-A0AAX3HMV6-F1
#
_entry.id   AF-A0AAX3HMV6-F1
#
_cell.length_a   1.000
_cell.length_b   1.000
_cell.length_c   1.000
_cell.angle_alpha   90.00
_cell.angle_beta   90.00
_cell.angle_gamma   90.00
#
_symmetry.space_group_name_H-M   'P 1'
#
loop_
_entity.id
_entity.type
_entity.pdbx_description
1 polymer ?
#
loop_
_entity_poly.entity_id
_entity_poly.type
_entity_poly.pdbx_seq_one_letter_code
_entity_poly.pdbx_strand_id
1 'polypeptide(L)' 'MLTYNKLIRNKIQQIIKANGKTPTTRILNEDEYIEELCKKTQEELTE' A
#
# COMPACT_ATOMS: atom_id res chain seq x y z
N MET A 1 -5.15 -5.56 -18.48
CA MET A 1 -5.46 -4.62 -17.39
C MET A 1 -5.16 -5.31 -16.07
N LEU A 2 -4.22 -4.77 -15.29
CA LEU A 2 -3.94 -5.28 -13.94
C LEU A 2 -5.10 -4.86 -13.04
N THR A 3 -5.90 -5.82 -12.60
CA THR A 3 -7.02 -5.54 -11.70
C THR A 3 -6.47 -5.32 -10.30
N TYR A 4 -6.17 -4.07 -9.95
CA TYR A 4 -5.79 -3.72 -8.59
C TYR A 4 -7.03 -3.79 -7.71
N ASN A 5 -7.21 -4.91 -7.02
CA ASN A 5 -8.25 -5.08 -6.01
C ASN A 5 -7.92 -4.20 -4.78
N LYS A 6 -8.09 -2.88 -4.89
CA LYS A 6 -7.71 -1.87 -3.87
C LYS A 6 -8.29 -2.19 -2.49
N LEU A 7 -9.48 -2.80 -2.44
CA LEU A 7 -10.12 -3.30 -1.22
C LEU A 7 -9.34 -4.43 -0.51
N ILE A 8 -8.62 -5.26 -1.27
CA ILE A 8 -7.78 -6.35 -0.76
C ILE A 8 -6.51 -5.78 -0.09
N ARG A 9 -6.08 -4.55 -0.43
CA ARG A 9 -4.96 -3.89 0.26
C ARG A 9 -5.23 -3.65 1.75
N ASN A 10 -6.48 -3.37 2.14
CA ASN A 10 -6.83 -3.22 3.57
C ASN A 10 -6.58 -4.51 4.36
N LYS A 11 -6.59 -5.68 3.70
CA LYS A 11 -6.34 -6.99 4.31
C LYS A 11 -4.93 -7.52 4.02
N ILE A 12 -4.02 -6.71 3.47
CA ILE A 12 -2.66 -7.16 3.12
C ILE A 12 -1.95 -7.80 4.30
N GLN A 13 -2.05 -7.21 5.50
CA GLN A 13 -1.45 -7.80 6.69
C GLN A 13 -2.02 -9.19 7.00
N GLN A 14 -3.34 -9.37 6.85
CA GLN A 14 -4.01 -10.65 7.09
C GLN A 14 -3.61 -11.69 6.03
N ILE A 15 -3.47 -11.29 4.77
CA ILE A 15 -3.05 -12.16 3.67
C ILE A 15 -1.59 -12.58 3.84
N ILE A 16 -0.70 -11.67 4.23
CA ILE A 16 0.72 -11.98 4.49
C ILE A 16 0.83 -12.97 5.65
N LYS A 17 0.07 -12.76 6.74
CA LYS A 17 -0.01 -13.70 7.86
C LYS A 17 -0.57 -15.06 7.45
N ALA A 18 -1.61 -15.10 6.63
CA ALA A 18 -2.19 -16.33 6.11
C ALA A 18 -1.21 -17.12 5.21
N ASN A 19 -0.28 -16.42 4.54
CA ASN A 19 0.81 -17.01 3.78
C ASN A 19 2.03 -17.41 4.64
N GLY A 20 1.93 -17.35 5.97
CA GLY A 20 3.01 -17.74 6.89
C GLY A 20 4.18 -16.75 6.95
N LYS A 21 4.01 -15.53 6.43
CA LYS A 21 5.00 -14.46 6.48
C LYS A 21 4.65 -13.44 7.56
N THR A 22 5.65 -12.75 8.10
CA THR A 22 5.45 -11.67 9.06
C THR A 22 5.30 -10.34 8.30
N PRO A 23 4.12 -9.69 8.31
CA PRO A 23 3.98 -8.35 7.72
C PRO A 23 4.71 -7.33 8.59
N THR A 24 5.64 -6.59 8.00
CA THR A 24 6.24 -5.42 8.63
C THR A 24 5.46 -4.18 8.22
N THR A 25 4.97 -3.43 9.19
CA THR A 25 4.32 -2.13 8.95
C THR A 25 4.92 -1.08 9.85
N ARG A 26 5.14 0.10 9.30
CA ARG A 26 5.57 1.31 10.01
C ARG A 26 4.52 2.39 9.77
N ILE A 27 4.25 3.18 10.80
CA ILE A 27 3.45 4.41 10.66
C ILE A 27 4.40 5.48 10.10
N LEU A 28 3.99 6.11 9.01
CA LEU A 28 4.73 7.21 8.40
C LEU A 28 4.52 8.48 9.23
N ASN A 29 5.55 9.32 9.29
CA ASN A 29 5.41 10.68 9.83
C ASN A 29 4.76 11.58 8.76
N GLU A 30 4.33 12.78 9.14
CA GLU A 30 3.58 13.68 8.26
C GLU A 30 4.31 14.02 6.94
N ASP A 31 5.60 14.38 6.99
CA ASP A 31 6.41 14.65 5.79
C ASP A 31 6.48 13.44 4.84
N GLU A 32 6.80 12.27 5.39
CA GLU A 32 6.92 11.01 4.62
C GLU A 32 5.56 10.58 4.04
N TYR A 33 4.48 10.86 4.76
CA TYR A 33 3.11 10.60 4.31
C TYR A 33 2.76 11.46 3.10
N ILE A 34 3.11 12.75 3.13
CA ILE A 34 2.85 13.68 2.02
C ILE A 34 3.67 13.28 0.78
N GLU A 35 4.94 12.92 0.97
CA GLU A 35 5.80 12.47 -0.13
C GLU A 35 5.24 11.22 -0.82
N GLU A 36 4.93 10.18 -0.04
CA GLU A 36 4.39 8.93 -0.58
C GLU A 36 2.98 9.11 -1.16
N LEU A 37 2.17 10.03 -0.63
CA LEU A 37 0.87 10.40 -1.21
C LEU A 37 1.03 11.08 -2.57
N CYS A 38 1.98 12.01 -2.71
CA CYS A 38 2.27 12.69 -3.96
C CYS A 38 2.74 11.70 -5.02
N LYS A 39 3.70 10.85 -4.66
CA LYS A 39 4.23 9.78 -5.52
C LYS A 39 3.15 8.82 -5.98
N LYS A 40 2.26 8.41 -5.07
CA LYS A 40 1.11 7.55 -5.41
C LYS A 40 0.16 8.23 -6.38
N THR A 41 -0.07 9.53 -6.21
CA THR A 41 -0.94 10.33 -7.10
C THR A 41 -0.33 10.45 -8.49
N GLN A 42 0.99 10.64 -8.59
CA GLN A 42 1.71 10.66 -9.87
C GLN A 42 1.65 9.31 -10.59
N GLU A 43 1.78 8.19 -9.85
CA GLU A 43 1.64 6.84 -10.39
C GLU A 43 0.24 6.65 -11.01
N GLU A 44 -0.84 7.00 -10.29
CA GLU A 44 -2.21 6.87 -10.82
C GLU A 44 -2.55 7.85 -11.95
N LEU A 45 -1.81 8.95 -12.10
CA LEU A 45 -1.97 9.88 -13.22
C LEU A 45 -1.26 9.38 -14.50
N THR A 46 -0.21 8.59 -14.34
CA THR A 46 0.60 8.04 -15.44
C THR A 46 0.06 6.68 -15.92
N GLU A 47 -0.77 6.01 -15.11
CA GLU A 47 -1.48 4.76 -15.43
C GLU A 47 -2.74 5.01 -16.28
#